data_AF-A0A1Y4I3V5-F1
#
_entry.id   AF-A0A1Y4I3V5-F1
#
_cell.length_a   1.000
_cell.length_b   1.000
_cell.length_c   1.000
_cell.angle_alpha   90.00
_cell.angle_beta   90.00
_cell.angle_gamma   90.00
#
_symmetry.space_group_name_H-M   'P 1'
#
loop_
_entity.id
_entity.type
_entity.pdbx_description
1 polymer ?
#
loop_
_entity_poly.entity_id
_entity_poly.type
_entity_poly.pdbx_seq_one_letter_code
_entity_poly.pdbx_strand_id
1 'polypeptide(L)'
;MFEDYLENSKTYLALEQYWIQLFCSICDEHKNSLDNWIIPFYNTCFSNQEKDMDGNSIFSAKSKQTGRIVRIIQTNCDEEVLEVWEDTFDGNEELVIYLTWSTKNVDKARSFIDDWLKKEISC
;
A
#
# COMPACT_ATOMS: atom_id res chain seq x y z
N MET A 1 -11.16 1.04 -13.94
CA MET A 1 -11.96 1.17 -12.67
C MET A 1 -11.54 2.38 -11.86
N PHE A 2 -10.27 2.80 -11.89
CA PHE A 2 -9.78 3.98 -11.18
C PHE A 2 -8.97 4.89 -12.12
N GLU A 3 -9.41 5.09 -13.36
CA GLU A 3 -8.63 5.83 -14.37
C GLU A 3 -8.50 7.32 -14.04
N ASP A 4 -9.50 7.90 -13.37
CA ASP A 4 -9.55 9.31 -13.01
C ASP A 4 -9.12 9.60 -11.56
N TYR A 5 -8.46 8.66 -10.87
CA TYR A 5 -8.20 8.78 -9.42
C TYR A 5 -7.39 10.01 -9.03
N LEU A 6 -6.48 10.48 -9.88
CA LEU A 6 -5.70 11.72 -9.64
C LEU A 6 -6.53 12.99 -9.80
N GLU A 7 -7.65 12.92 -10.51
CA GLU A 7 -8.51 14.07 -10.82
C GLU A 7 -9.81 14.06 -10.00
N ASN A 8 -10.14 12.92 -9.39
CA ASN A 8 -11.41 12.69 -8.71
C ASN A 8 -11.19 12.12 -7.31
N SER A 9 -11.42 12.96 -6.29
CA SER A 9 -11.25 12.58 -4.89
C SER A 9 -12.10 11.38 -4.45
N LYS A 10 -13.28 11.17 -5.04
CA LYS A 10 -14.09 9.99 -4.72
C LYS A 10 -13.45 8.72 -5.26
N THR A 11 -12.92 8.77 -6.47
CA THR A 11 -12.18 7.65 -7.07
C THR A 11 -10.91 7.37 -6.26
N TYR A 12 -10.19 8.42 -5.86
CA TYR A 12 -9.00 8.30 -5.00
C TYR A 12 -9.32 7.57 -3.69
N LEU A 13 -10.32 8.05 -2.94
CA LEU A 13 -10.70 7.43 -1.67
C LEU A 13 -11.19 5.99 -1.82
N ALA A 14 -11.90 5.69 -2.91
CA ALA A 14 -12.32 4.32 -3.21
C ALA A 14 -11.12 3.40 -3.50
N LEU A 15 -10.10 3.93 -4.18
CA LEU A 15 -8.86 3.21 -4.46
C LEU A 15 -8.06 2.93 -3.18
N GLU A 16 -7.93 3.91 -2.29
CA GLU A 16 -7.28 3.71 -0.98
C GLU A 16 -8.03 2.66 -0.15
N GLN A 17 -9.36 2.78 -0.09
CA GLN A 17 -10.20 1.85 0.65
C GLN A 17 -10.09 0.42 0.11
N TYR A 18 -9.93 0.26 -1.20
CA TYR A 18 -9.66 -1.03 -1.81
C TYR A 18 -8.37 -1.64 -1.30
N TRP A 19 -7.26 -0.89 -1.34
CA TRP A 19 -5.96 -1.39 -0.90
C TRP A 19 -5.94 -1.70 0.60
N ILE A 20 -6.62 -0.90 1.42
CA ILE A 20 -6.84 -1.19 2.84
C ILE A 20 -7.56 -2.53 3.01
N GLN A 21 -8.68 -2.75 2.30
CA GLN A 21 -9.43 -4.01 2.39
C GLN A 21 -8.62 -5.22 1.93
N LEU A 22 -7.85 -5.06 0.85
CA LEU A 22 -6.96 -6.12 0.37
C LEU A 22 -5.94 -6.47 1.45
N PHE A 23 -5.26 -5.48 2.03
CA PHE A 23 -4.28 -5.70 3.10
C PHE A 23 -4.92 -6.36 4.32
N CYS A 24 -6.09 -5.89 4.77
CA CYS A 24 -6.85 -6.51 5.87
C CYS A 24 -7.13 -7.99 5.60
N SER A 25 -7.56 -8.35 4.39
CA SER A 25 -7.83 -9.75 4.06
C SER A 25 -6.58 -10.63 4.17
N ILE A 26 -5.41 -10.11 3.79
CA ILE A 26 -4.15 -10.86 3.90
C ILE A 26 -3.75 -10.98 5.38
N CYS A 27 -3.88 -9.91 6.18
CA CYS A 27 -3.63 -9.98 7.61
C CYS A 27 -4.50 -11.04 8.31
N ASP A 28 -5.80 -11.10 7.98
CA ASP A 28 -6.73 -12.09 8.54
C ASP A 28 -6.32 -13.52 8.18
N GLU A 29 -5.86 -13.77 6.96
CA GLU A 29 -5.34 -15.08 6.51
C GLU A 29 -4.12 -15.53 7.31
N HIS A 30 -3.27 -14.60 7.72
CA HIS A 30 -2.10 -14.85 8.56
C HIS A 30 -2.39 -14.79 10.07
N LYS A 31 -3.64 -14.58 10.48
CA LYS A 31 -4.03 -14.33 11.88
C LYS A 31 -3.24 -13.17 12.52
N ASN A 32 -2.84 -12.20 11.72
CA ASN A 32 -2.16 -11.01 12.19
C ASN A 32 -3.20 -9.92 12.48
N SER A 33 -3.28 -9.45 13.73
CA SER A 33 -4.24 -8.40 14.09
C SER A 33 -3.87 -7.08 13.41
N LEU A 34 -4.86 -6.42 12.81
CA LEU A 34 -4.71 -5.05 12.28
C LEU A 34 -4.31 -4.04 13.36
N ASP A 35 -4.60 -4.30 14.63
CA ASP A 35 -4.15 -3.45 15.74
C ASP A 35 -2.62 -3.40 15.86
N ASN A 36 -1.91 -4.38 15.28
CA ASN A 36 -0.45 -4.39 15.20
C ASN A 36 0.10 -3.50 14.09
N TRP A 37 -0.76 -2.81 13.32
CA TRP A 37 -0.35 -1.99 12.19
C TRP A 37 -0.73 -0.52 12.39
N ILE A 38 0.07 0.36 11.80
CA ILE A 38 -0.25 1.79 11.63
C ILE A 38 -0.66 1.95 10.17
N ILE A 39 -1.92 2.32 9.92
CA ILE A 39 -2.52 2.46 8.58
C ILE A 39 -3.43 3.70 8.55
N PRO A 40 -3.25 4.64 7.60
CA PRO A 40 -2.08 4.77 6.73
C PRO A 40 -0.82 5.13 7.53
N PHE A 41 0.34 4.64 7.10
CA PHE A 41 1.63 5.01 7.72
C PHE A 41 2.14 6.36 7.19
N TYR A 42 2.31 6.47 5.86
CA TYR A 42 2.47 7.75 5.19
C TYR A 42 1.10 8.42 5.07
N ASN A 43 0.88 9.43 5.91
CA ASN A 43 -0.33 10.23 5.90
C ASN A 43 0.02 11.68 5.53
N THR A 44 0.40 11.86 4.27
CA THR A 44 0.85 13.16 3.75
C THR A 44 -0.35 14.07 3.49
N CYS A 45 -0.33 15.26 4.09
CA CYS A 45 -1.31 16.32 3.83
C CYS A 45 -0.58 17.62 3.50
N PHE A 46 -1.24 18.47 2.72
CA PHE A 46 -0.86 19.87 2.55
C PHE A 46 -0.95 20.63 3.87
N SER A 47 -0.35 21.83 3.92
CA SER A 47 -0.36 22.68 5.13
C SER A 47 -1.76 23.11 5.58
N ASN A 48 -2.74 23.08 4.67
CA ASN A 48 -4.16 23.32 4.95
C ASN A 48 -4.91 22.06 5.42
N GLN A 49 -4.21 20.96 5.68
CA GLN A 49 -4.73 19.64 6.09
C GLN A 49 -5.48 18.87 5.00
N GLU A 50 -5.57 19.40 3.78
CA GLU A 50 -6.09 18.62 2.66
C GLU A 50 -5.11 17.48 2.32
N LYS A 51 -5.65 16.32 2.00
CA LYS A 51 -4.86 15.14 1.67
C LYS A 51 -4.12 15.37 0.35
N ASP A 52 -2.84 15.00 0.33
CA ASP A 52 -2.09 14.94 -0.93
C ASP A 52 -2.52 13.68 -1.70
N MET A 53 -3.05 13.87 -2.90
CA MET A 53 -3.73 12.83 -3.70
C MET A 53 -2.92 12.49 -4.96
N ASP A 54 -1.60 12.44 -4.84
CA ASP A 54 -0.67 12.21 -5.96
C ASP A 54 -0.41 10.72 -6.27
N GLY A 55 -1.01 9.81 -5.51
CA GLY A 55 -0.81 8.36 -5.63
C GLY A 55 0.44 7.82 -4.94
N ASN A 56 1.20 8.69 -4.25
CA ASN A 56 2.48 8.37 -3.60
C ASN A 56 2.50 8.75 -2.10
N SER A 57 1.95 7.94 -1.21
CA SER A 57 1.44 6.58 -1.42
C SER A 57 -0.09 6.53 -1.50
N ILE A 58 -0.62 5.66 -2.36
CA ILE A 58 -2.04 5.30 -2.33
C ILE A 58 -2.39 4.37 -1.15
N PHE A 59 -1.40 3.63 -0.64
CA PHE A 59 -1.54 2.82 0.55
C PHE A 59 -0.19 2.68 1.24
N SER A 60 -0.21 2.68 2.57
CA SER A 60 0.96 2.34 3.37
C SER A 60 0.59 1.79 4.74
N ALA A 61 1.38 0.82 5.21
CA ALA A 61 1.21 0.21 6.52
C ALA A 61 2.57 -0.02 7.18
N LYS A 62 2.68 0.23 8.48
CA LYS A 62 3.88 -0.08 9.27
C LYS A 62 3.55 -1.02 10.42
N SER A 63 4.29 -2.11 10.53
CA SER A 63 4.21 -3.06 11.64
C SER A 63 4.71 -2.38 12.92
N LYS A 64 3.87 -2.39 13.97
CA LYS A 64 4.25 -1.92 15.31
C LYS A 64 5.19 -2.91 16.02
N GLN A 65 5.25 -4.16 15.55
CA GLN A 65 6.04 -5.21 16.18
C GLN A 65 7.48 -5.22 15.65
N THR A 66 7.65 -5.23 14.33
CA THR A 66 8.96 -5.35 13.68
C THR A 66 9.47 -4.04 13.10
N GLY A 67 8.58 -3.05 12.93
CA GLY A 67 8.88 -1.82 12.21
C GLY A 67 8.80 -1.95 10.69
N ARG A 68 8.63 -3.15 10.11
CA ARG A 68 8.57 -3.34 8.64
C ARG A 68 7.41 -2.57 8.01
N ILE A 69 7.65 -2.07 6.80
CA ILE A 69 6.73 -1.19 6.08
C ILE A 69 6.29 -1.84 4.78
N VAL A 70 5.04 -1.60 4.39
CA VAL A 70 4.50 -1.87 3.06
C VAL A 70 4.02 -0.54 2.49
N ARG A 71 4.40 -0.23 1.25
CA ARG A 71 3.99 0.96 0.52
C ARG A 71 3.55 0.59 -0.89
N ILE A 72 2.38 1.09 -1.30
CA ILE A 72 1.92 1.00 -2.69
C ILE A 72 1.91 2.41 -3.26
N ILE A 73 2.55 2.54 -4.42
CA ILE A 73 2.54 3.74 -5.24
C ILE A 73 1.74 3.40 -6.50
N GLN A 74 0.66 4.13 -6.72
CA GLN A 74 -0.16 3.98 -7.92
C GLN A 74 0.31 4.99 -8.96
N THR A 75 0.41 4.56 -10.21
CA THR A 75 0.61 5.44 -11.37
C THR A 75 -0.52 5.26 -12.39
N ASN A 76 -0.80 6.29 -13.17
CA ASN A 76 -1.74 6.27 -14.30
C ASN A 76 -1.02 6.27 -15.67
N CYS A 77 0.23 5.83 -15.73
CA CYS A 77 0.91 5.64 -17.02
C CYS A 77 0.10 4.74 -17.97
N ASP A 78 0.17 5.03 -19.27
CA ASP A 78 -0.58 4.28 -20.30
C ASP A 78 -0.12 2.82 -20.45
N GLU A 79 1.10 2.51 -20.02
CA GLU A 79 1.67 1.16 -20.08
C GLU A 79 1.40 0.36 -18.80
N GLU A 80 1.14 -0.95 -18.91
CA GLU A 80 0.98 -1.83 -17.74
C GLU A 80 2.34 -2.00 -17.01
N VAL A 81 2.51 -1.25 -15.93
CA VAL A 81 3.71 -1.31 -15.07
C VAL A 81 3.42 -2.03 -13.75
N LEU A 82 4.38 -2.86 -13.32
CA LEU A 82 4.51 -3.40 -11.98
C LEU A 82 6.00 -3.58 -11.65
N GLU A 83 6.48 -2.82 -10.68
CA GLU A 83 7.84 -2.87 -10.17
C GLU A 83 7.81 -3.02 -8.65
N VAL A 84 8.75 -3.82 -8.13
CA VAL A 84 8.82 -4.13 -6.69
C VAL A 84 10.26 -4.11 -6.26
N TRP A 85 10.55 -3.44 -5.16
CA TRP A 85 11.86 -3.42 -4.54
C TRP A 85 11.74 -3.32 -3.02
N GLU A 86 12.82 -3.69 -2.34
CA GLU A 86 13.00 -3.44 -0.92
C GLU A 86 13.80 -2.14 -0.75
N ASP A 87 13.35 -1.28 0.15
CA ASP A 87 13.97 -0.01 0.52
C ASP A 87 14.13 0.06 2.06
N THR A 88 14.63 1.19 2.56
CA THR A 88 14.75 1.47 3.98
C THR A 88 14.18 2.83 4.31
N PHE A 89 13.29 2.89 5.31
CA PHE A 89 12.75 4.14 5.84
C PHE A 89 12.96 4.21 7.35
N ASP A 90 13.68 5.23 7.80
CA ASP A 90 14.02 5.45 9.21
C ASP A 90 14.62 4.20 9.88
N GLY A 91 15.53 3.53 9.15
CA GLY A 91 16.18 2.30 9.61
C GLY A 91 15.32 1.02 9.58
N ASN A 92 14.08 1.08 9.09
CA ASN A 92 13.19 -0.07 8.95
C ASN A 92 13.14 -0.55 7.49
N GLU A 93 13.01 -1.86 7.29
CA GLU A 93 12.82 -2.44 5.97
C GLU A 93 11.45 -2.07 5.39
N GLU A 94 11.42 -1.68 4.13
CA GLU A 94 10.21 -1.26 3.42
C GLU A 94 10.04 -2.05 2.12
N LEU A 95 8.88 -2.69 1.94
CA LEU A 95 8.45 -3.20 0.64
C LEU A 95 7.75 -2.08 -0.13
N VAL A 96 8.29 -1.71 -1.29
CA VAL A 96 7.68 -0.73 -2.19
C VAL A 96 7.14 -1.46 -3.43
N ILE A 97 5.86 -1.22 -3.73
CA ILE A 97 5.17 -1.74 -4.90
C ILE A 97 4.70 -0.55 -5.74
N TYR A 98 5.30 -0.37 -6.92
CA TYR A 98 4.90 0.64 -7.90
C TYR A 98 4.10 -0.03 -9.02
N LEU A 99 2.85 0.41 -9.24
CA LEU A 99 2.00 -0.24 -10.24
C LEU A 99 0.99 0.69 -10.92
N THR A 100 0.56 0.25 -12.09
CA THR A 100 -0.70 0.68 -12.70
C THR A 100 -1.86 -0.21 -12.24
N TRP A 101 -3.07 0.32 -12.25
CA TRP A 101 -4.25 -0.46 -11.84
C TRP A 101 -4.62 -1.49 -12.92
N SER A 102 -4.48 -2.77 -12.62
CA SER A 102 -5.07 -3.88 -13.37
C SER A 102 -5.34 -5.04 -12.42
N THR A 103 -6.32 -5.90 -12.70
CA THR A 103 -6.57 -7.09 -11.86
C THR A 103 -5.31 -7.94 -11.73
N LYS A 104 -4.55 -8.10 -12.82
CA LYS A 104 -3.28 -8.82 -12.85
C LYS A 104 -2.23 -8.21 -11.92
N ASN A 105 -2.08 -6.89 -11.90
CA ASN A 105 -1.13 -6.22 -11.02
C ASN A 105 -1.57 -6.27 -9.56
N VAL A 106 -2.88 -6.18 -9.30
CA VAL A 106 -3.44 -6.33 -7.95
C VAL A 106 -3.19 -7.74 -7.40
N ASP A 107 -3.41 -8.79 -8.19
CA ASP A 107 -3.15 -10.18 -7.77
C ASP A 107 -1.67 -10.43 -7.45
N LYS A 108 -0.77 -9.82 -8.23
CA LYS A 108 0.67 -9.88 -7.98
C LYS A 108 1.06 -9.08 -6.74
N ALA A 109 0.54 -7.86 -6.57
CA ALA A 109 0.76 -7.05 -5.38
C ALA A 109 0.32 -7.78 -4.11
N ARG A 110 -0.85 -8.44 -4.15
CA ARG A 110 -1.31 -9.33 -3.07
C ARG A 110 -0.26 -10.39 -2.73
N SER A 111 0.27 -11.07 -3.73
CA SER A 111 1.30 -12.12 -3.54
C SER A 111 2.57 -11.56 -2.89
N PHE A 112 3.04 -10.37 -3.30
CA PHE A 112 4.21 -9.74 -2.70
C PHE A 112 3.98 -9.33 -1.24
N ILE A 113 2.79 -8.78 -0.93
CA ILE A 113 2.41 -8.43 0.44
C ILE A 113 2.30 -9.69 1.31
N ASP A 114 1.70 -10.76 0.78
CA ASP A 114 1.58 -12.05 1.45
C ASP A 114 2.95 -12.63 1.82
N ASP A 115 3.89 -12.64 0.87
CA ASP A 115 5.27 -13.10 1.12
C ASP A 115 6.02 -12.21 2.10
N TRP A 116 5.80 -10.89 2.07
CA TRP A 116 6.35 -9.96 3.04
C TRP A 116 5.85 -10.23 4.46
N LEU A 117 4.54 -10.46 4.61
CA LEU A 117 3.92 -10.75 5.90
C LEU A 117 4.37 -12.11 6.47
N LYS A 118 4.72 -13.09 5.64
CA LYS A 118 5.32 -14.35 6.14
C LYS A 118 6.69 -14.13 6.79
N LYS A 119 7.46 -13.14 6.34
CA LYS A 119 8.73 -12.76 6.98
C LYS A 119 8.51 -12.18 8.38
N GLU A 120 7.34 -11.58 8.66
CA GLU A 120 7.00 -11.05 9.99
C GLU A 120 6.82 -12.15 11.04
N ILE A 121 6.23 -13.27 10.64
CA ILE A 121 5.85 -14.36 11.56
C ILE A 121 7.08 -15.21 11.97
N SER A 122 8.16 -15.14 11.19
CA SER A 122 9.35 -15.96 11.37
C SER A 122 10.39 -15.37 12.35
N CYS A 123 10.11 -14.21 12.95
CA CYS A 123 10.98 -13.52 13.90
C CYS A 123 10.54 -13.72 15.36
#